data_AF-A0A202DL37-F1
#
_entry.id   AF-A0A202DL37-F1
#
_cell.length_a   1.000
_cell.length_b   1.000
_cell.length_c   1.000
_cell.angle_alpha   90.00
_cell.angle_beta   90.00
_cell.angle_gamma   90.00
#
_symmetry.space_group_name_H-M   'P 1'
#
loop_
_entity.id
_entity.type
_entity.pdbx_description
1 polymer ?
#
loop_
_entity_poly.entity_id
_entity_poly.type
_entity_poly.pdbx_seq_one_letter_code
_entity_poly.pdbx_strand_id
1 'polypeptide(L)'
;MNNEMPPKERMERILELMSQAALRLAEKGGPNNNAEEEKPFRWKVIQVKKKSDGLEFKIQLDAPEKNLTQTQSKPPRIQLFLKQAHELHRRLEENPRLKKSALAKEIGISRFELRHNLKLLNLSPEIQKFLLALPPSRKKYPITKKKLRKISTIIDHQKQRDEFCLLLSSIYGGIWRYEVGADIKTTGQQKMLPT
;
A
#
# COMPACT_ATOMS: atom_id res chain seq x y z
N MET A 1 -3.45 -39.13 6.50
CA MET A 1 -4.61 -39.16 5.59
C MET A 1 -5.54 -38.02 6.00
N ASN A 2 -5.64 -36.96 5.18
CA ASN A 2 -6.54 -35.84 5.45
C ASN A 2 -7.92 -36.21 4.92
N ASN A 3 -8.86 -36.52 5.82
CA ASN A 3 -10.28 -36.66 5.45
C ASN A 3 -10.83 -35.25 5.21
N GLU A 4 -10.66 -34.74 3.99
CA GLU A 4 -11.42 -33.57 3.55
C GLU A 4 -12.90 -33.95 3.48
N MET A 5 -13.67 -33.42 4.42
CA MET A 5 -15.12 -33.57 4.45
C MET A 5 -15.71 -32.99 3.16
N PRO A 6 -16.53 -33.76 2.41
CA PRO A 6 -17.08 -33.31 1.14
C PRO A 6 -17.93 -32.03 1.33
N PRO A 7 -18.01 -31.14 0.32
CA PRO A 7 -18.65 -29.84 0.45
C PRO A 7 -20.09 -29.87 0.98
N LYS A 8 -20.83 -30.94 0.67
CA LYS A 8 -22.21 -31.14 1.11
C LYS A 8 -22.31 -31.41 2.62
N GLU A 9 -21.48 -32.32 3.13
CA GLU A 9 -21.41 -32.63 4.58
C GLU A 9 -20.93 -31.42 5.37
N ARG A 10 -20.00 -30.63 4.80
CA ARG A 10 -19.55 -29.38 5.41
C ARG A 10 -20.70 -28.37 5.58
N MET A 11 -21.60 -28.26 4.59
CA MET A 11 -22.77 -27.39 4.67
C MET A 11 -23.81 -27.88 5.67
N GLU A 12 -24.09 -29.19 5.70
CA GLU A 12 -24.98 -29.79 6.70
C GLU A 12 -24.44 -29.57 8.12
N ARG A 13 -23.14 -29.73 8.32
CA ARG A 13 -22.50 -29.46 9.61
C ARG A 13 -22.60 -28.01 10.04
N ILE A 14 -22.48 -27.06 9.09
CA ILE A 14 -22.68 -25.63 9.36
C ILE A 14 -24.13 -25.36 9.80
N LEU A 15 -25.12 -25.92 9.10
CA LEU A 15 -26.54 -25.75 9.44
C LEU A 15 -26.90 -26.35 10.80
N GLU A 16 -26.33 -27.50 11.13
CA GLU A 16 -26.50 -28.14 12.43
C GLU A 16 -25.92 -27.29 13.56
N LEU A 17 -24.69 -26.77 13.38
CA LEU A 17 -24.07 -25.88 14.35
C LEU A 17 -24.86 -24.58 14.55
N MET A 18 -25.44 -24.02 13.49
CA MET A 18 -26.31 -22.85 13.61
C MET A 18 -27.60 -23.16 14.36
N SER A 19 -28.23 -24.31 14.12
CA SER A 19 -29.43 -24.75 14.84
C SER A 19 -29.17 -24.96 16.34
N GLN A 20 -28.03 -25.59 16.67
CA GLN A 20 -27.61 -25.77 18.08
C GLN A 20 -27.31 -24.44 18.77
N ALA A 21 -26.68 -23.49 18.07
CA ALA A 21 -26.43 -22.15 18.61
C ALA A 21 -27.74 -21.39 18.88
N ALA A 22 -28.72 -21.49 17.99
CA ALA A 22 -30.03 -20.89 18.16
C ALA A 22 -30.79 -21.47 19.37
N LEU A 23 -30.74 -22.79 19.56
CA LEU A 23 -31.34 -23.46 20.73
C LEU A 23 -30.68 -23.01 22.04
N ARG A 24 -29.34 -22.94 22.09
CA ARG A 24 -28.61 -22.46 23.28
C ARG A 24 -28.94 -21.01 23.63
N LEU A 25 -29.21 -20.17 22.64
CA LEU A 25 -29.64 -18.78 22.83
C LEU A 25 -31.09 -18.69 23.34
N ALA A 26 -31.95 -19.64 22.98
CA ALA A 26 -33.32 -19.70 23.48
C ALA A 26 -33.36 -20.22 24.94
N GLU A 27 -32.49 -21.16 25.30
CA GLU A 27 -32.43 -21.75 26.65
C GLU A 27 -31.72 -20.83 27.67
N LYS A 28 -30.70 -20.09 27.23
CA LYS A 28 -30.03 -19.08 28.07
C LYS A 28 -30.75 -17.74 27.94
N GLY A 29 -31.84 -17.60 28.68
CA GLY A 29 -32.61 -16.36 28.73
C GLY A 29 -31.73 -15.12 28.94
N GLY A 30 -31.66 -14.27 27.92
CA GLY A 30 -31.21 -12.89 28.00
C GLY A 30 -29.68 -12.66 27.88
N PRO A 31 -29.25 -11.57 27.19
CA PRO A 31 -27.84 -11.29 26.97
C PRO A 31 -27.17 -10.81 28.25
N ASN A 32 -26.24 -11.61 28.78
CA ASN A 32 -25.32 -11.17 29.81
C ASN A 32 -24.24 -10.29 29.15
N ASN A 33 -24.33 -8.99 29.37
CA ASN A 33 -23.33 -8.01 28.95
C ASN A 33 -22.07 -8.25 29.77
N ASN A 34 -21.07 -8.95 29.24
CA ASN A 34 -19.64 -8.80 29.58
C ASN A 34 -18.82 -9.88 28.86
N ALA A 35 -18.62 -9.70 27.56
CA ALA A 35 -17.49 -10.23 26.84
C ALA A 35 -17.11 -9.17 25.80
N GLU A 36 -15.84 -8.76 25.78
CA GLU A 36 -15.28 -7.98 24.68
C GLU A 36 -15.33 -8.83 23.40
N GLU A 37 -16.48 -8.77 22.73
CA GLU A 37 -16.75 -9.43 21.46
C GLU A 37 -15.87 -8.81 20.38
N GLU A 38 -15.05 -9.64 19.73
CA GLU A 38 -14.71 -9.44 18.32
C GLU A 38 -16.02 -9.18 17.59
N LYS A 39 -16.39 -7.91 17.35
CA LYS A 39 -17.71 -7.52 16.81
C LYS A 39 -18.06 -8.43 15.63
N PRO A 40 -18.90 -9.46 15.84
CA PRO A 40 -19.26 -10.34 14.76
C PRO A 40 -20.12 -9.51 13.81
N PHE A 41 -19.99 -9.76 12.51
CA PHE A 41 -20.80 -9.13 11.49
C PHE A 41 -22.26 -9.10 11.96
N ARG A 42 -22.81 -7.89 12.17
CA ARG A 42 -24.16 -7.72 12.69
C ARG A 42 -25.13 -7.98 11.56
N TRP A 43 -25.45 -9.24 11.31
CA TRP A 43 -26.57 -9.58 10.45
C TRP A 43 -27.85 -9.54 11.29
N LYS A 44 -28.92 -9.00 10.70
CA LYS A 44 -30.26 -9.01 11.29
C LYS A 44 -31.18 -9.73 10.34
N VAL A 45 -31.91 -10.71 10.84
CA VAL A 45 -33.04 -11.27 10.10
C VAL A 45 -34.15 -10.24 10.15
N ILE A 46 -34.50 -9.65 9.01
CA ILE A 46 -35.52 -8.61 8.90
C ILE A 46 -36.90 -9.16 8.60
N GLN A 47 -36.97 -10.39 8.06
CA GLN A 47 -38.24 -11.03 7.75
C GLN A 47 -38.12 -12.55 7.72
N VAL A 48 -39.12 -13.23 8.27
CA VAL A 48 -39.29 -14.68 8.14
C VAL A 48 -40.69 -14.95 7.57
N LYS A 49 -40.77 -15.74 6.50
CA LYS A 49 -42.04 -16.17 5.90
C LYS A 49 -42.12 -17.69 5.91
N LYS A 50 -43.27 -18.22 6.34
CA LYS A 50 -43.55 -19.66 6.27
C LYS A 50 -44.19 -19.98 4.91
N LYS A 51 -43.55 -20.86 4.15
CA LYS A 51 -44.06 -21.41 2.89
C LYS A 51 -44.45 -22.89 3.11
N SER A 52 -45.16 -23.47 2.15
CA SER A 52 -45.61 -24.87 2.21
C SER A 52 -44.46 -25.88 2.23
N ASP A 53 -43.27 -25.46 1.81
CA ASP A 53 -42.04 -26.25 1.67
C ASP A 53 -40.92 -25.85 2.66
N GLY A 54 -41.13 -24.84 3.52
CA GLY A 54 -40.13 -24.43 4.51
C GLY A 54 -40.24 -22.99 5.01
N LEU A 55 -39.15 -22.48 5.58
CA LEU A 55 -39.02 -21.10 6.05
C LEU A 55 -38.10 -20.30 5.11
N GLU A 56 -38.58 -19.15 4.66
CA GLU A 56 -37.81 -18.17 3.90
C GLU A 56 -37.35 -17.04 4.82
N PHE A 57 -36.04 -16.79 4.87
CA PHE A 57 -35.44 -15.73 5.68
C PHE A 57 -34.92 -14.61 4.78
N LYS A 58 -35.26 -13.36 5.09
CA LYS A 58 -34.64 -12.18 4.52
C LYS A 58 -33.64 -11.63 5.54
N ILE A 59 -32.36 -11.69 5.21
CA ILE A 59 -31.27 -11.26 6.09
C ILE A 59 -30.76 -9.91 5.58
N GLN A 60 -30.75 -8.91 6.46
CA GLN A 60 -30.03 -7.66 6.25
C GLN A 60 -28.66 -7.81 6.88
N LEU A 61 -27.63 -7.85 6.04
CA LEU A 61 -26.27 -7.64 6.49
C LEU A 61 -26.16 -6.14 6.77
N ASP A 62 -25.99 -5.73 8.04
CA ASP A 62 -25.43 -4.41 8.34
C ASP A 62 -23.98 -4.50 7.90
N ALA A 63 -23.73 -4.43 6.59
CA ALA A 63 -22.41 -4.15 6.07
C ALA A 63 -22.02 -2.87 6.81
N PRO A 64 -20.89 -2.84 7.55
CA PRO A 64 -20.42 -1.56 8.01
C PRO A 64 -20.36 -0.72 6.75
N GLU A 65 -21.07 0.41 6.73
CA GLU A 65 -20.71 1.53 5.89
C GLU A 65 -19.30 1.89 6.32
N LYS A 66 -18.33 1.08 5.90
CA LYS A 66 -16.98 1.50 5.74
C LYS A 66 -17.17 2.70 4.86
N ASN A 67 -16.99 3.86 5.48
CA ASN A 67 -16.24 4.98 4.96
C ASN A 67 -15.02 4.48 4.14
N LEU A 68 -15.28 3.76 3.05
CA LEU A 68 -14.43 3.60 1.90
C LEU A 68 -14.52 4.96 1.20
N THR A 69 -14.07 6.00 1.89
CA THR A 69 -13.60 7.19 1.20
C THR A 69 -12.64 6.64 0.16
N GLN A 70 -13.04 6.68 -1.10
CA GLN A 70 -12.18 6.27 -2.20
C GLN A 70 -10.90 7.09 -2.02
N THR A 71 -9.86 6.44 -1.50
CA THR A 71 -8.60 7.11 -1.26
C THR A 71 -8.09 7.48 -2.65
N GLN A 72 -8.20 8.78 -2.96
CA GLN A 72 -7.72 9.30 -4.22
C GLN A 72 -6.27 8.85 -4.40
N SER A 73 -5.94 8.38 -5.59
CA SER A 73 -4.58 7.98 -5.94
C SER A 73 -3.66 9.18 -5.73
N LYS A 74 -2.71 9.08 -4.80
CA LYS A 74 -1.77 10.15 -4.50
C LYS A 74 -0.47 9.91 -5.28
N PRO A 75 0.22 10.96 -5.72
CA PRO A 75 1.55 10.80 -6.30
C PRO A 75 2.50 10.18 -5.26
N PRO A 76 3.47 9.37 -5.70
CA PRO A 76 4.50 8.84 -4.82
C PRO A 76 5.19 9.95 -4.02
N ARG A 77 5.36 9.76 -2.70
CA ARG A 77 6.08 10.74 -1.85
C ARG A 77 7.49 11.06 -2.37
N ILE A 78 8.13 10.11 -3.06
CA ILE A 78 9.46 10.33 -3.62
C ILE A 78 9.48 11.41 -4.71
N GLN A 79 8.39 11.57 -5.48
CA GLN A 79 8.28 12.64 -6.47
C GLN A 79 8.26 14.00 -5.80
N LEU A 80 7.51 14.13 -4.68
CA LEU A 80 7.48 15.34 -3.89
C LEU A 80 8.88 15.71 -3.39
N PHE A 81 9.63 14.74 -2.86
CA PHE A 81 10.98 14.98 -2.36
C PHE A 81 11.96 15.38 -3.47
N LEU A 82 11.87 14.80 -4.67
CA LEU A 82 12.70 15.19 -5.81
C LEU A 82 12.37 16.62 -6.29
N LYS A 83 11.08 16.95 -6.43
CA LYS A 83 10.66 18.31 -6.79
C LYS A 83 11.13 19.34 -5.77
N GLN A 84 10.95 19.04 -4.49
CA GLN A 84 11.48 19.87 -3.40
C GLN A 84 12.99 19.99 -3.49
N ALA A 85 13.72 18.89 -3.74
CA ALA A 85 15.18 18.95 -3.86
C ALA A 85 15.65 19.88 -4.98
N HIS A 86 15.03 19.83 -6.17
CA HIS A 86 15.34 20.75 -7.27
C HIS A 86 15.09 22.21 -6.90
N GLU A 87 13.95 22.49 -6.26
CA GLU A 87 13.62 23.86 -5.83
C GLU A 87 14.63 24.38 -4.79
N LEU A 88 14.99 23.54 -3.82
CA LEU A 88 15.98 23.89 -2.80
C LEU A 88 17.36 24.11 -3.37
N HIS A 89 17.74 23.32 -4.37
CA HIS A 89 19.00 23.49 -5.09
C HIS A 89 18.99 24.82 -5.86
N ARG A 90 17.92 25.10 -6.61
CA ARG A 90 17.73 26.36 -7.33
C ARG A 90 17.89 27.58 -6.42
N ARG A 91 17.24 27.56 -5.24
CA ARG A 91 17.37 28.64 -4.24
C ARG A 91 18.79 28.84 -3.70
N LEU A 92 19.56 27.76 -3.59
CA LEU A 92 20.97 27.83 -3.16
C LEU A 92 21.87 28.38 -4.26
N GLU A 93 21.57 28.06 -5.54
CA GLU A 93 22.29 28.60 -6.70
C GLU A 93 21.98 30.09 -6.92
N GLU A 94 20.72 30.49 -6.81
CA GLU A 94 20.27 31.89 -6.95
C GLU A 94 20.84 32.80 -5.86
N ASN A 95 21.11 32.27 -4.66
CA ASN A 95 21.67 33.01 -3.54
C ASN A 95 22.91 32.33 -2.96
N PRO A 96 24.12 32.56 -3.51
CA PRO A 96 25.36 31.93 -3.05
C PRO A 96 25.72 32.22 -1.58
N ARG A 97 25.20 33.32 -1.02
CA ARG A 97 25.38 33.68 0.40
C ARG A 97 24.47 32.89 1.34
N LEU A 98 23.43 32.23 0.82
CA LEU A 98 22.47 31.46 1.61
C LEU A 98 23.07 30.13 2.04
N LYS A 99 23.33 29.98 3.34
CA LYS A 99 23.84 28.73 3.92
C LYS A 99 22.71 27.69 4.00
N LYS A 100 23.02 26.42 3.73
CA LYS A 100 22.08 25.28 3.89
C LYS A 100 21.42 25.23 5.27
N SER A 101 22.11 25.65 6.33
CA SER A 101 21.54 25.72 7.69
C SER A 101 20.47 26.79 7.83
N ALA A 102 20.63 27.94 7.18
CA ALA A 102 19.64 29.02 7.18
C ALA A 102 18.40 28.59 6.39
N LEU A 103 18.61 28.01 5.20
CA LEU A 103 17.52 27.47 4.37
C LEU A 103 16.72 26.38 5.11
N ALA A 104 17.40 25.45 5.81
CA ALA A 104 16.71 24.42 6.60
C ALA A 104 15.82 25.02 7.70
N LYS A 105 16.32 26.04 8.41
CA LYS A 105 15.55 26.76 9.45
C LYS A 105 14.34 27.48 8.85
N GLU A 106 14.51 28.14 7.72
CA GLU A 106 13.44 28.87 7.03
C GLU A 106 12.28 27.96 6.65
N ILE A 107 12.56 26.74 6.18
CA ILE A 107 11.54 25.78 5.75
C ILE A 107 11.03 24.93 6.93
N GLY A 108 11.61 25.08 8.13
CA GLY A 108 11.22 24.32 9.31
C GLY A 108 11.60 22.83 9.25
N ILE A 109 12.64 22.46 8.49
CA ILE A 109 13.13 21.08 8.42
C ILE A 109 14.52 20.93 9.06
N SER A 110 14.86 19.71 9.46
CA SER A 110 16.20 19.46 9.99
C SER A 110 17.26 19.63 8.88
N ARG A 111 18.47 20.09 9.26
CA ARG A 111 19.61 20.17 8.33
C ARG A 111 19.95 18.81 7.70
N PHE A 112 19.75 17.72 8.44
CA PHE A 112 19.95 16.35 7.95
C PHE A 112 18.95 15.98 6.86
N GLU A 113 17.67 16.35 7.05
CA GLU A 113 16.63 16.11 6.06
C GLU A 113 16.85 16.93 4.79
N LEU A 114 17.20 18.22 4.93
CA LEU A 114 17.58 19.06 3.79
C LEU A 114 18.73 18.43 3.01
N ARG A 115 19.81 18.05 3.70
CA ARG A 115 20.96 17.39 3.08
C ARG A 115 20.54 16.11 2.37
N HIS A 116 19.63 15.34 2.94
CA HIS A 116 19.16 14.10 2.33
C HIS A 116 18.30 14.35 1.09
N ASN A 117 17.43 15.37 1.10
CA ASN A 117 16.68 15.78 -0.08
C ASN A 117 17.64 16.18 -1.20
N LEU A 118 18.61 17.05 -0.91
CA LEU A 118 19.61 17.48 -1.90
C LEU A 118 20.44 16.30 -2.44
N LYS A 119 20.75 15.29 -1.61
CA LYS A 119 21.45 14.09 -2.09
C LYS A 119 20.66 13.31 -3.15
N LEU A 120 19.34 13.43 -3.22
CA LEU A 120 18.57 12.77 -4.28
C LEU A 120 18.93 13.31 -5.68
N LEU A 121 19.44 14.55 -5.77
CA LEU A 121 19.91 15.14 -7.02
C LEU A 121 21.22 14.52 -7.53
N ASN A 122 21.93 13.76 -6.68
CA ASN A 122 23.12 13.03 -7.08
C ASN A 122 22.79 11.70 -7.78
N LEU A 123 21.51 11.32 -7.87
CA LEU A 123 21.09 10.16 -8.65
C LEU A 123 21.30 10.44 -10.14
N SER A 124 21.51 9.40 -10.93
CA SER A 124 21.64 9.54 -12.38
C SER A 124 20.38 10.21 -12.95
N PRO A 125 20.50 11.04 -14.00
CA PRO A 125 19.35 11.73 -14.59
C PRO A 125 18.23 10.78 -14.99
N GLU A 126 18.55 9.56 -15.44
CA GLU A 126 17.58 8.55 -15.86
C GLU A 126 16.79 7.99 -14.67
N ILE A 127 17.45 7.77 -13.53
CA ILE A 127 16.77 7.37 -12.28
C ILE A 127 15.84 8.49 -11.82
N GLN A 128 16.29 9.75 -11.87
CA GLN A 128 15.44 10.90 -11.50
C GLN A 128 14.20 11.00 -12.40
N LYS A 129 14.39 10.89 -13.73
CA LYS A 129 13.30 10.89 -14.72
C LYS A 129 12.31 9.76 -14.45
N PHE A 130 12.80 8.54 -14.20
CA PHE A 130 11.96 7.39 -13.87
C PHE A 130 11.12 7.63 -12.61
N LEU A 131 11.73 8.13 -11.53
CA LEU A 131 11.03 8.39 -10.28
C LEU A 131 9.94 9.47 -10.43
N LEU A 132 10.21 10.52 -11.23
CA LEU A 132 9.25 11.57 -11.56
C LEU A 132 8.11 11.08 -12.45
N ALA A 133 8.34 10.05 -13.27
CA ALA A 133 7.36 9.47 -14.18
C ALA A 133 6.50 8.36 -13.53
N LEU A 134 6.77 7.97 -12.28
CA LEU A 134 5.93 6.98 -11.59
C LEU A 134 4.45 7.42 -11.57
N PRO A 135 3.49 6.52 -11.85
CA PRO A 135 2.08 6.86 -11.78
C PRO A 135 1.68 7.23 -10.33
N PRO A 136 0.51 7.84 -10.10
CA PRO A 136 -0.08 7.87 -8.77
C PRO A 136 -0.61 6.48 -8.40
N SER A 137 -0.54 6.09 -7.13
CA SER A 137 -1.16 4.85 -6.64
C SER A 137 -1.88 5.09 -5.32
N ARG A 138 -2.86 4.22 -5.04
CA ARG A 138 -3.53 4.16 -3.74
C ARG A 138 -2.63 3.53 -2.66
N LYS A 139 -1.71 2.66 -3.06
CA LYS A 139 -0.81 1.95 -2.13
C LYS A 139 0.47 2.76 -1.89
N LYS A 140 1.13 2.47 -0.76
CA LYS A 140 2.47 3.03 -0.49
C LYS A 140 3.46 2.45 -1.50
N TYR A 141 4.21 3.32 -2.15
CA TYR A 141 5.28 2.90 -3.08
C TYR A 141 6.37 2.13 -2.33
N PRO A 142 6.83 0.99 -2.87
CA PRO A 142 7.88 0.18 -2.26
C PRO A 142 9.28 0.80 -2.37
N ILE A 143 9.46 1.74 -3.31
CA ILE A 143 10.66 2.56 -3.45
C ILE A 143 10.55 3.72 -2.45
N THR A 144 11.41 3.69 -1.43
CA THR A 144 11.44 4.69 -0.37
C THR A 144 12.74 5.50 -0.41
N LYS A 145 12.71 6.71 0.18
CA LYS A 145 13.87 7.58 0.33
C LYS A 145 15.08 6.85 0.97
N LYS A 146 14.81 5.99 1.95
CA LYS A 146 15.83 5.18 2.64
C LYS A 146 16.57 4.23 1.70
N LYS A 147 15.87 3.59 0.77
CA LYS A 147 16.47 2.69 -0.23
C LYS A 147 17.33 3.47 -1.22
N LEU A 148 16.81 4.59 -1.74
CA LEU A 148 17.52 5.46 -2.69
C LEU A 148 18.75 6.14 -2.08
N ARG A 149 18.77 6.35 -0.76
CA ARG A 149 19.92 6.94 -0.05
C ARG A 149 21.24 6.22 -0.35
N LYS A 150 21.22 4.88 -0.39
CA LYS A 150 22.41 4.07 -0.66
C LYS A 150 22.92 4.24 -2.10
N ILE A 151 21.98 4.32 -3.04
CA ILE A 151 22.29 4.52 -4.47
C ILE A 151 22.86 5.93 -4.69
N SER A 152 22.24 6.95 -4.08
CA SER A 152 22.69 8.35 -4.20
C SER A 152 24.09 8.66 -3.65
N THR A 153 24.69 7.73 -2.91
CA THR A 153 26.06 7.88 -2.39
C THR A 153 27.13 7.31 -3.33
N ILE A 154 26.73 6.56 -4.35
CA ILE A 154 27.64 6.02 -5.36
C ILE A 154 27.99 7.16 -6.32
N ILE A 155 29.28 7.36 -6.62
CA ILE A 155 29.75 8.45 -7.50
C ILE A 155 29.48 8.11 -8.98
N ASP A 156 29.69 6.84 -9.35
CA ASP A 156 29.54 6.36 -10.72
C ASP A 156 28.06 6.15 -11.09
N HIS A 157 27.58 6.89 -12.09
CA HIS A 157 26.21 6.79 -12.59
C HIS A 157 25.89 5.41 -13.18
N GLN A 158 26.84 4.71 -13.79
CA GLN A 158 26.59 3.37 -14.31
C GLN A 158 26.27 2.41 -13.16
N LYS A 159 27.10 2.40 -12.12
CA LYS A 159 26.87 1.60 -10.91
C LYS A 159 25.56 1.99 -10.21
N GLN A 160 25.18 3.26 -10.20
CA GLN A 160 23.88 3.67 -9.67
C GLN A 160 22.71 3.01 -10.43
N ARG A 161 22.78 2.98 -11.76
CA ARG A 161 21.76 2.36 -12.62
C ARG A 161 21.68 0.86 -12.39
N ASP A 162 22.82 0.19 -12.26
CA ASP A 162 22.90 -1.24 -11.99
C ASP A 162 22.27 -1.58 -10.63
N GLU A 163 22.65 -0.87 -9.56
CA GLU A 163 22.07 -1.01 -8.21
C GLU A 163 20.57 -0.68 -8.18
N PHE A 164 20.14 0.30 -8.97
CA PHE A 164 18.73 0.63 -9.09
C PHE A 164 17.94 -0.47 -9.81
N CYS A 165 18.50 -1.08 -10.86
CA CYS A 165 17.90 -2.22 -11.53
C CYS A 165 17.79 -3.44 -10.59
N LEU A 166 18.83 -3.70 -9.78
CA LEU A 166 18.78 -4.74 -8.73
C LEU A 166 17.68 -4.45 -7.70
N LEU A 167 17.54 -3.19 -7.29
CA LEU A 167 16.48 -2.76 -6.38
C LEU A 167 15.09 -2.99 -6.97
N LEU A 168 14.88 -2.65 -8.25
CA LEU A 168 13.61 -2.88 -8.94
C LEU A 168 13.30 -4.38 -9.07
N SER A 169 14.31 -5.18 -9.43
CA SER A 169 14.21 -6.64 -9.53
C SER A 169 13.82 -7.27 -8.20
N SER A 170 14.38 -6.79 -7.09
CA SER A 170 14.01 -7.26 -5.74
C SER A 170 12.59 -6.88 -5.33
N ILE A 171 12.07 -5.75 -5.80
CA ILE A 171 10.76 -5.23 -5.40
C ILE A 171 9.63 -5.79 -6.25
N TYR A 172 9.81 -5.80 -7.57
CA TYR A 172 8.78 -6.11 -8.55
C TYR A 172 8.97 -7.49 -9.20
N GLY A 173 10.10 -8.16 -8.93
CA GLY A 173 10.52 -9.34 -9.68
C GLY A 173 11.03 -8.99 -11.08
N GLY A 174 11.44 -10.03 -11.81
CA GLY A 174 11.95 -9.92 -13.18
C GLY A 174 13.38 -9.40 -13.29
N ILE A 175 13.91 -9.39 -14.51
CA ILE A 175 15.26 -8.89 -14.82
C ILE A 175 15.14 -7.48 -15.40
N TRP A 176 15.49 -6.49 -14.58
CA TRP A 176 15.57 -5.10 -14.99
C TRP A 176 16.95 -4.81 -15.57
N ARG A 177 17.00 -4.18 -16.74
CA ARG A 177 18.25 -3.76 -17.37
C ARG A 177 18.12 -2.33 -17.86
N TYR A 178 19.19 -1.57 -17.70
CA TYR A 178 19.32 -0.27 -18.33
C TYR A 178 20.01 -0.44 -19.69
N GLU A 179 19.38 0.05 -20.74
CA GLU A 179 19.95 0.10 -22.09
C GLU A 179 20.52 1.50 -22.33
N VAL A 180 21.79 1.59 -22.76
CA VAL A 180 22.45 2.88 -23.03
C VAL A 180 21.68 3.62 -24.12
N GLY A 181 21.19 4.82 -23.80
CA GLY A 181 20.40 5.64 -24.73
C GLY A 181 18.90 5.37 -24.73
N ALA A 182 18.41 4.46 -23.89
CA ALA A 182 16.98 4.20 -23.70
C ALA A 182 16.53 4.43 -22.25
N ASP A 183 15.22 4.59 -22.06
CA ASP A 183 14.62 4.57 -20.73
C ASP A 183 14.76 3.18 -20.08
N ILE A 184 14.69 3.08 -18.74
CA ILE A 184 14.79 1.81 -18.01
C ILE A 184 13.67 0.86 -18.46
N LYS A 185 14.03 -0.33 -18.97
CA LYS A 185 13.08 -1.34 -19.45
C LYS A 185 13.13 -2.62 -18.62
N THR A 186 12.01 -3.34 -18.61
CA THR A 186 11.93 -4.72 -18.13
C THR A 186 12.23 -5.68 -19.28
N THR A 187 13.24 -6.54 -19.10
CA THR A 187 13.54 -7.60 -20.07
C THR A 187 12.73 -8.83 -19.69
N GLY A 188 11.55 -8.97 -20.28
CA GLY A 188 10.61 -10.07 -20.00
C GLY A 188 9.22 -9.53 -19.70
N GLN A 189 8.24 -9.95 -20.49
CA GLN A 189 6.86 -9.52 -20.38
C GLN A 189 6.30 -9.77 -18.98
N GLN A 190 5.96 -8.70 -18.27
CA GLN A 190 4.72 -8.67 -17.47
C GLN A 190 4.28 -7.21 -17.26
N LYS A 191 3.25 -6.82 -18.01
CA LYS A 191 2.38 -5.68 -17.69
C LYS A 191 1.79 -5.93 -16.31
N MET A 192 2.30 -5.32 -15.25
CA MET A 192 1.52 -4.91 -14.07
C MET A 192 2.35 -3.96 -13.20
N LEU A 193 2.31 -2.66 -13.52
CA LEU A 193 2.42 -1.66 -12.46
C LEU A 193 1.08 -1.67 -11.72
N PRO A 194 1.03 -1.98 -10.41
CA PRO A 194 -0.23 -1.99 -9.68
C PRO A 194 -0.77 -0.56 -9.55
N THR A 195 -1.88 -0.28 -10.22
CA THR A 195 -2.67 0.95 -10.09
C THR A 195 -3.28 1.05 -8.68
#